data_AF-A0A822YMQ5-F1
#
_entry.id   AF-A0A822YMQ5-F1
#
_cell.length_a   1.000
_cell.length_b   1.000
_cell.length_c   1.000
_cell.angle_alpha   90.00
_cell.angle_beta   90.00
_cell.angle_gamma   90.00
#
_symmetry.space_group_name_H-M   'P 1'
#
loop_
_entity.id
_entity.type
_entity.pdbx_description
1 polymer ?
#
loop_
_entity_poly.entity_id
_entity_poly.type
_entity_poly.pdbx_seq_one_letter_code
_entity_poly.pdbx_strand_id
1 'polypeptide(L)'
;MGGLEVAPSSDLWFSPNPSKRWGEIFFLLYTPFWLTLCLGIVVPYKLYEVDRGVCWKERYWVKASIWIVIFSYVGNYFWTHYFFSVLGASYTFPSWKMNNVPHTTFLLTHVCFLFYHVTSNITLRRLRYSIADLPEQIQWVTEAAWILALSYFIAYLETLAISNFPYYQFVDRASMYKVGSLFYAIYFVVSFPMFLRIDEKAGDTWDLPRVAVDALGAAMLVTIILDLWRIFLGPIVLVAENKRCSQQGLPWFS
;
A
#
# COMPACT_ATOMS: atom_id res chain seq x y z
N MET A 1 49.84 -20.26 2.07
CA MET A 1 50.15 -19.14 2.99
C MET A 1 49.58 -17.88 2.38
N GLY A 2 48.75 -17.15 3.13
CA GLY A 2 48.14 -15.89 2.67
C GLY A 2 46.66 -15.76 3.04
N GLY A 3 46.31 -16.03 4.30
CA GLY A 3 45.02 -15.62 4.84
C GLY A 3 45.06 -14.11 5.07
N LEU A 4 44.17 -13.37 4.41
CA LEU A 4 43.95 -11.95 4.70
C LEU A 4 43.24 -11.85 6.05
N GLU A 5 44.03 -11.60 7.10
CA GLU A 5 43.53 -11.20 8.41
C GLU A 5 42.87 -9.82 8.29
N VAL A 6 41.54 -9.80 8.35
CA VAL A 6 40.79 -8.57 8.57
C VAL A 6 40.95 -8.22 10.04
N ALA A 7 41.75 -7.20 10.34
CA ALA A 7 41.94 -6.70 11.70
C ALA A 7 40.57 -6.35 12.34
N PRO A 8 40.26 -6.83 13.56
CA PRO A 8 38.99 -6.49 14.20
C PRO A 8 39.05 -5.03 14.64
N SER A 9 38.25 -4.17 14.02
CA SER A 9 38.00 -2.83 14.55
C SER A 9 37.39 -2.98 15.95
N SER A 10 38.12 -2.58 16.98
CA SER A 10 37.79 -2.71 18.39
C SER A 10 36.72 -1.72 18.84
N ASP A 11 35.52 -1.80 18.27
CA ASP A 11 34.34 -1.25 18.94
C ASP A 11 33.98 -2.21 20.07
N LEU A 12 34.32 -1.85 21.31
CA LEU A 12 34.02 -2.66 22.50
C LEU A 12 32.51 -2.71 22.82
N TRP A 13 31.72 -1.83 22.20
CA TRP A 13 30.30 -1.64 22.50
C TRP A 13 29.36 -2.37 21.53
N PHE A 14 29.81 -2.68 20.32
CA PHE A 14 28.99 -3.29 19.28
C PHE A 14 29.66 -4.53 18.68
N SER A 15 28.88 -5.40 18.03
CA SER A 15 29.39 -6.63 17.47
C SER A 15 30.47 -6.38 16.41
N PRO A 16 31.55 -7.20 16.36
CA PRO A 16 32.51 -7.15 15.26
C PRO A 16 31.91 -7.64 13.93
N ASN A 17 30.77 -8.34 13.95
CA ASN A 17 30.05 -8.72 12.74
C ASN A 17 29.26 -7.51 12.20
N PRO A 18 29.50 -7.06 10.96
CA PRO A 18 28.90 -5.84 10.42
C PRO A 18 27.37 -5.92 10.31
N SER A 19 26.81 -7.08 9.98
CA SER A 19 25.35 -7.27 9.89
C SER A 19 24.69 -7.18 11.26
N LYS A 20 25.33 -7.77 12.29
CA LYS A 20 24.81 -7.73 13.66
C LYS A 20 24.94 -6.33 14.26
N ARG A 21 26.08 -5.67 14.08
CA ARG A 21 26.32 -4.29 14.52
C ARG A 21 25.31 -3.31 13.93
N TRP A 22 25.02 -3.42 12.63
CA TRP A 22 23.99 -2.62 12.01
C TRP A 22 22.63 -2.82 12.69
N GLY A 23 22.27 -4.08 12.98
CA GLY A 23 21.05 -4.41 13.72
C GLY A 23 21.01 -3.84 15.14
N GLU A 24 22.11 -3.94 15.88
CA GLU A 24 22.24 -3.38 17.23
C GLU A 24 22.05 -1.85 17.23
N ILE A 25 22.71 -1.14 16.31
CA ILE A 25 22.56 0.31 16.14
C ILE A 25 21.13 0.66 15.74
N PHE A 26 20.55 -0.08 14.78
CA PHE A 26 19.18 0.13 14.35
C PHE A 26 18.21 -0.01 15.51
N PHE A 27 18.26 -1.10 16.27
CA PHE A 27 17.35 -1.32 17.40
C PHE A 27 17.56 -0.31 18.52
N LEU A 28 18.80 0.13 18.76
CA LEU A 28 19.12 1.13 19.77
C LEU A 28 18.58 2.53 19.41
N LEU A 29 18.46 2.86 18.12
CA LEU A 29 17.82 4.11 17.66
C LEU A 29 16.29 3.96 17.49
N TYR A 30 15.84 2.78 17.07
CA TYR A 30 14.42 2.44 16.89
C TYR A 30 13.66 2.46 18.21
N THR A 31 14.24 1.88 19.28
CA THR A 31 13.55 1.73 20.57
C THR A 31 13.21 3.09 21.20
N PRO A 32 14.13 4.07 21.30
CA PRO A 32 13.81 5.42 21.76
C PRO A 32 12.74 6.11 20.92
N PHE A 33 12.74 5.94 19.59
CA PHE A 33 11.71 6.54 18.73
C PHE A 33 10.30 6.10 19.15
N TRP A 34 10.08 4.79 19.33
CA TRP A 34 8.79 4.28 19.77
C TRP A 34 8.45 4.62 21.21
N LEU A 35 9.46 4.64 22.11
CA LEU A 35 9.25 5.05 23.49
C LEU A 35 8.85 6.52 23.58
N THR A 36 9.51 7.41 22.85
CA THR A 36 9.16 8.84 22.78
C THR A 36 7.79 9.04 22.14
N LEU A 37 7.45 8.31 21.09
CA LEU A 37 6.13 8.36 20.48
C LEU A 37 5.03 7.92 21.47
N CYS A 38 5.19 6.76 22.10
CA CYS A 38 4.19 6.21 23.01
C CYS A 38 4.10 7.00 24.32
N LEU A 39 5.22 7.20 25.02
CA LEU A 39 5.26 7.82 26.35
C LEU A 39 5.34 9.34 26.32
N GLY A 40 5.91 9.93 25.28
CA GLY A 40 6.05 11.38 25.13
C GLY A 40 4.90 12.05 24.39
N ILE A 41 4.20 11.31 23.50
CA ILE A 41 3.11 11.86 22.70
C ILE A 41 1.77 11.18 23.03
N VAL A 42 1.65 9.86 22.82
CA VAL A 42 0.33 9.19 22.94
C VAL A 42 -0.23 9.24 24.37
N VAL A 43 0.60 8.97 25.38
CA VAL A 43 0.18 8.95 26.79
C VAL A 43 -0.10 10.35 27.34
N PRO A 44 0.79 11.36 27.23
CA PRO A 44 0.56 12.68 27.83
C PRO A 44 -0.59 13.44 27.16
N TYR A 45 -0.70 13.34 25.84
CA TYR A 45 -1.81 13.95 25.09
C TYR A 45 -3.08 13.12 25.12
N LYS A 46 -3.09 11.99 25.85
CA LYS A 46 -4.29 11.17 26.06
C LYS A 46 -5.00 10.84 24.75
N LEU A 47 -4.24 10.61 23.67
CA LEU A 47 -4.80 10.41 22.33
C LEU A 47 -5.68 9.14 22.27
N TYR A 48 -5.50 8.22 23.22
CA TYR A 48 -6.34 7.04 23.42
C TYR A 48 -7.66 7.34 24.18
N GLU A 49 -7.81 8.50 24.80
CA GLU A 49 -9.01 8.88 25.57
C GLU A 49 -10.16 9.37 24.68
N VAL A 50 -9.89 9.80 23.45
CA VAL A 50 -10.92 10.33 22.53
C VAL A 50 -12.04 9.33 22.28
N ASP A 51 -11.69 8.05 22.18
CA ASP A 51 -12.64 6.93 22.02
C ASP A 51 -12.91 6.17 23.34
N ARG A 52 -12.62 6.78 24.49
CA ARG A 52 -12.85 6.14 25.80
C ARG A 52 -14.35 5.95 26.01
N GLY A 53 -14.78 4.70 26.12
CA GLY A 53 -16.19 4.32 26.24
C GLY A 53 -16.85 3.93 24.92
N VAL A 54 -16.18 4.13 23.78
CA VAL A 54 -16.64 3.65 22.48
C VAL A 54 -16.27 2.17 22.33
N CYS A 55 -17.26 1.34 22.02
CA CYS A 55 -17.06 -0.08 21.72
C CYS A 55 -16.05 -0.23 20.58
N TRP A 56 -15.16 -1.22 20.64
CA TRP A 56 -14.07 -1.39 19.68
C TRP A 56 -14.54 -1.38 18.21
N LYS A 57 -15.63 -2.07 17.89
CA LYS A 57 -16.22 -2.13 16.54
C LYS A 57 -16.70 -0.78 15.98
N GLU A 58 -17.00 0.17 16.86
CA GLU A 58 -17.50 1.50 16.48
C GLU A 58 -16.36 2.50 16.25
N ARG A 59 -15.13 2.15 16.62
CA ARG A 59 -13.98 3.04 16.48
C ARG A 59 -13.55 3.14 15.03
N TYR A 60 -13.30 4.37 14.58
CA TYR A 60 -12.90 4.66 13.20
C TYR A 60 -11.68 3.85 12.77
N TRP A 61 -10.64 3.74 13.61
CA TRP A 61 -9.42 3.03 13.25
C TRP A 61 -9.66 1.55 12.93
N VAL A 62 -10.69 0.93 13.52
CA VAL A 62 -11.07 -0.46 13.26
C VAL A 62 -11.76 -0.57 11.90
N LYS A 63 -12.72 0.32 11.65
CA LYS A 63 -13.42 0.42 10.36
C LYS A 63 -12.44 0.68 9.21
N ALA A 64 -11.58 1.68 9.37
CA ALA A 64 -10.52 2.01 8.41
C ALA A 64 -9.59 0.82 8.16
N SER A 65 -9.15 0.13 9.23
CA SER A 65 -8.31 -1.06 9.10
C SER A 65 -9.01 -2.19 8.36
N ILE A 66 -10.28 -2.49 8.68
CA ILE A 66 -11.07 -3.53 8.02
C ILE A 66 -11.24 -3.22 6.54
N TRP A 67 -11.58 -1.97 6.20
CA TRP A 67 -11.73 -1.55 4.81
C TRP A 67 -10.43 -1.80 4.03
N ILE A 68 -9.29 -1.39 4.58
CA ILE A 68 -7.98 -1.55 3.93
C ILE A 68 -7.55 -3.02 3.89
N VAL A 69 -7.80 -3.83 4.93
CA VAL A 69 -7.51 -5.28 4.89
C VAL A 69 -8.25 -5.95 3.74
N ILE A 70 -9.54 -5.65 3.56
CA ILE A 70 -10.34 -6.24 2.48
C ILE A 70 -9.81 -5.77 1.12
N PHE A 71 -9.66 -4.45 0.94
CA PHE A 71 -9.21 -3.88 -0.32
C PHE A 71 -7.79 -4.33 -0.70
N SER A 72 -6.85 -4.33 0.26
CA SER A 72 -5.46 -4.76 0.03
C SER A 72 -5.36 -6.27 -0.17
N TYR A 73 -6.21 -7.08 0.46
CA TYR A 73 -6.28 -8.52 0.21
C TYR A 73 -6.70 -8.77 -1.24
N VAL A 74 -7.76 -8.10 -1.72
CA VAL A 74 -8.19 -8.24 -3.11
C VAL A 74 -7.09 -7.80 -4.07
N GLY A 75 -6.43 -6.67 -3.78
CA GLY A 75 -5.33 -6.17 -4.58
C GLY A 75 -4.13 -7.12 -4.66
N ASN A 76 -3.68 -7.64 -3.52
CA ASN A 76 -2.57 -8.57 -3.49
C ASN A 76 -2.94 -9.93 -4.11
N TYR A 77 -4.12 -10.47 -3.81
CA TYR A 77 -4.49 -11.82 -4.25
C TYR A 77 -4.94 -11.88 -5.71
N PHE A 78 -5.86 -10.99 -6.11
CA PHE A 78 -6.43 -11.00 -7.46
C PHE A 78 -5.70 -10.07 -8.41
N TRP A 79 -5.46 -8.81 -8.00
CA TRP A 79 -5.01 -7.81 -8.97
C TRP A 79 -3.51 -7.86 -9.29
N THR A 80 -2.68 -8.41 -8.40
CA THR A 80 -1.25 -8.62 -8.70
C THR A 80 -1.05 -9.48 -9.95
N HIS A 81 -2.03 -10.32 -10.32
CA HIS A 81 -1.98 -11.03 -11.59
C HIS A 81 -1.96 -10.08 -12.80
N TYR A 82 -2.65 -8.94 -12.75
CA TYR A 82 -2.53 -7.91 -13.79
C TYR A 82 -1.12 -7.31 -13.80
N PHE A 83 -0.49 -7.09 -12.64
CA PHE A 83 0.90 -6.63 -12.59
C PHE A 83 1.86 -7.64 -13.23
N PHE A 84 1.63 -8.94 -13.03
CA PHE A 84 2.46 -9.97 -13.61
C PHE A 84 2.23 -10.11 -15.12
N SER A 85 0.97 -10.12 -15.56
CA SER A 85 0.60 -10.41 -16.96
C SER A 85 0.54 -9.19 -17.88
N VAL A 86 0.11 -8.03 -17.38
CA VAL A 86 -0.04 -6.77 -18.13
C VAL A 86 1.23 -5.93 -18.05
N LEU A 87 1.86 -5.87 -16.86
CA LEU A 87 3.00 -4.98 -16.60
C LEU A 87 4.37 -5.71 -16.61
N GLY A 88 4.39 -7.04 -16.59
CA GLY A 88 5.63 -7.82 -16.58
C GLY A 88 6.45 -7.66 -15.29
N ALA A 89 5.80 -7.51 -14.15
CA ALA A 89 6.45 -7.44 -12.84
C ALA A 89 6.57 -8.84 -12.19
N SER A 90 7.53 -9.05 -11.29
CA SER A 90 7.62 -10.30 -10.51
C SER A 90 8.42 -10.17 -9.21
N TYR A 91 8.03 -10.94 -8.19
CA TYR A 91 8.77 -11.10 -6.94
C TYR A 91 9.77 -12.26 -7.02
N THR A 92 11.04 -12.00 -6.72
CA THR A 92 12.13 -12.99 -6.85
C THR A 92 12.70 -13.51 -5.53
N PHE A 93 12.33 -12.94 -4.38
CA PHE A 93 12.88 -13.40 -3.09
C PHE A 93 12.26 -14.72 -2.60
N PRO A 94 13.05 -15.58 -1.93
CA PRO A 94 12.56 -16.81 -1.31
C PRO A 94 11.62 -16.46 -0.15
N SER A 95 10.38 -16.90 -0.23
CA SER A 95 9.35 -16.64 0.77
C SER A 95 8.17 -17.59 0.60
N TRP A 96 7.32 -17.67 1.62
CA TRP A 96 6.02 -18.31 1.51
C TRP A 96 5.13 -17.41 0.66
N LYS A 97 4.58 -17.96 -0.43
CA LYS A 97 3.79 -17.21 -1.40
C LYS A 97 2.36 -17.71 -1.46
N MET A 98 1.42 -16.80 -1.68
CA MET A 98 0.03 -17.09 -2.01
C MET A 98 -0.24 -16.46 -3.38
N ASN A 99 -0.61 -17.27 -4.38
CA ASN A 99 -0.77 -16.83 -5.77
C ASN A 99 0.46 -16.04 -6.31
N ASN A 100 1.67 -16.58 -6.10
CA ASN A 100 2.96 -15.95 -6.43
C ASN A 100 3.30 -14.65 -5.67
N VAL A 101 2.47 -14.24 -4.71
CA VAL A 101 2.70 -13.04 -3.89
C VAL A 101 3.20 -13.44 -2.50
N PRO A 102 4.35 -12.92 -2.04
CA PRO A 102 4.87 -13.19 -0.69
C PRO A 102 3.92 -12.72 0.42
N HIS A 103 3.71 -13.52 1.47
CA HIS A 103 2.81 -13.14 2.57
C HIS A 103 3.20 -11.82 3.26
N THR A 104 4.49 -11.51 3.29
CA THR A 104 5.01 -10.27 3.87
C THR A 104 4.50 -9.03 3.14
N THR A 105 4.20 -9.11 1.84
CA THR A 105 3.68 -7.96 1.10
C THR A 105 2.24 -7.65 1.47
N PHE A 106 1.40 -8.64 1.82
CA PHE A 106 0.04 -8.38 2.29
C PHE A 106 0.03 -7.49 3.54
N LEU A 107 0.94 -7.78 4.49
CA LEU A 107 1.09 -6.97 5.71
C LEU A 107 1.66 -5.58 5.40
N LEU A 108 2.66 -5.51 4.53
CA LEU A 108 3.25 -4.23 4.12
C LEU A 108 2.23 -3.35 3.39
N THR A 109 1.49 -3.91 2.43
CA THR A 109 0.45 -3.20 1.69
C THR A 109 -0.62 -2.66 2.62
N HIS A 110 -1.01 -3.40 3.66
CA HIS A 110 -1.97 -2.89 4.64
C HIS A 110 -1.51 -1.58 5.28
N VAL A 111 -0.26 -1.53 5.75
CA VAL A 111 0.32 -0.33 6.39
C VAL A 111 0.48 0.81 5.38
N CYS A 112 1.04 0.53 4.20
CA CYS A 112 1.23 1.51 3.14
C CYS A 112 -0.11 2.09 2.66
N PHE A 113 -1.12 1.24 2.43
CA PHE A 113 -2.42 1.71 1.96
C PHE A 113 -3.13 2.52 3.03
N LEU A 114 -3.09 2.12 4.30
CA LEU A 114 -3.63 2.96 5.38
C LEU A 114 -3.00 4.36 5.36
N PHE A 115 -1.67 4.44 5.22
CA PHE A 115 -0.97 5.71 5.12
C PHE A 115 -1.46 6.54 3.93
N TYR A 116 -1.50 5.97 2.71
CA TYR A 116 -1.93 6.69 1.50
C TYR A 116 -3.37 7.20 1.60
N HIS A 117 -4.27 6.38 2.13
CA HIS A 117 -5.68 6.75 2.22
C HIS A 117 -5.94 7.79 3.31
N VAL A 118 -5.25 7.71 4.46
CA VAL A 118 -5.33 8.74 5.50
C VAL A 118 -4.74 10.06 5.01
N THR A 119 -3.58 10.04 4.33
CA THR A 119 -3.00 11.23 3.70
C THR A 119 -3.97 11.82 2.68
N SER A 120 -4.59 10.98 1.84
CA SER A 120 -5.60 11.40 0.87
C SER A 120 -6.78 12.11 1.56
N ASN A 121 -7.35 11.53 2.61
CA ASN A 121 -8.46 12.15 3.36
C ASN A 121 -8.09 13.54 3.88
N ILE A 122 -6.89 13.70 4.47
CA ILE A 122 -6.42 15.00 4.96
C ILE A 122 -6.34 16.03 3.82
N THR A 123 -5.75 15.65 2.68
CA THR A 123 -5.61 16.56 1.54
C THR A 123 -6.95 16.90 0.90
N LEU A 124 -7.86 15.94 0.76
CA LEU A 124 -9.19 16.14 0.19
C LEU A 124 -10.06 17.03 1.07
N ARG A 125 -10.05 16.85 2.39
CA ARG A 125 -10.74 17.74 3.32
C ARG A 125 -10.20 19.17 3.24
N ARG A 126 -8.87 19.33 3.20
CA ARG A 126 -8.23 20.64 3.07
C ARG A 126 -8.55 21.31 1.74
N LEU A 127 -8.57 20.53 0.66
CA LEU A 127 -8.95 21.01 -0.66
C LEU A 127 -10.40 21.50 -0.66
N ARG A 128 -11.35 20.66 -0.21
CA ARG A 128 -12.78 21.00 -0.11
C ARG A 128 -13.01 22.27 0.69
N TYR A 129 -12.30 22.44 1.81
CA TYR A 129 -12.36 23.68 2.58
C TYR A 129 -11.85 24.89 1.79
N SER A 130 -10.74 24.73 1.05
CA SER A 130 -10.11 25.82 0.29
C SER A 130 -10.92 26.27 -0.93
N ILE A 131 -11.80 25.41 -1.44
CA ILE A 131 -12.63 25.69 -2.63
C ILE A 131 -14.12 25.83 -2.31
N ALA A 132 -14.49 25.88 -1.03
CA ALA A 132 -15.88 25.85 -0.57
C ALA A 132 -16.74 27.00 -1.13
N ASP A 133 -16.14 28.17 -1.37
CA ASP A 133 -16.81 29.36 -1.89
C ASP A 133 -16.89 29.38 -3.44
N LEU A 134 -16.26 28.43 -4.12
CA LEU A 134 -16.27 28.36 -5.59
C LEU A 134 -17.57 27.70 -6.10
N PRO A 135 -17.99 27.98 -7.36
CA PRO A 135 -19.10 27.28 -7.99
C PRO A 135 -18.94 25.75 -7.96
N GLU A 136 -20.05 25.04 -7.78
CA GLU A 136 -20.08 23.57 -7.63
C GLU A 136 -19.33 22.83 -8.77
N GLN A 137 -19.47 23.29 -10.02
CA GLN A 137 -18.75 22.70 -11.15
C GLN A 137 -17.21 22.79 -10.99
N ILE A 138 -16.71 23.92 -10.49
CA ILE A 138 -15.28 24.12 -10.26
C ILE A 138 -14.82 23.26 -9.09
N GLN A 139 -15.65 23.09 -8.06
CA GLN A 139 -15.34 22.19 -6.95
C GLN A 139 -15.17 20.75 -7.43
N TRP A 140 -16.12 20.23 -8.20
CA TRP A 140 -16.07 18.87 -8.76
C TRP A 140 -14.85 18.65 -9.65
N VAL A 141 -14.57 19.58 -10.57
CA VAL A 141 -13.42 19.47 -11.48
C VAL A 141 -12.11 19.51 -10.69
N THR A 142 -12.00 20.39 -9.69
CA THR A 142 -10.79 20.53 -8.88
C THR A 142 -10.58 19.30 -8.01
N GLU A 143 -11.63 18.77 -7.38
CA GLU A 143 -11.55 17.55 -6.58
C GLU A 143 -11.16 16.34 -7.42
N ALA A 144 -11.79 16.17 -8.59
CA ALA A 144 -11.44 15.10 -9.53
C ALA A 144 -9.99 15.22 -10.01
N ALA A 145 -9.55 16.42 -10.38
CA ALA A 145 -8.17 16.67 -10.80
C ALA A 145 -7.17 16.35 -9.67
N TRP A 146 -7.51 16.70 -8.43
CA TRP A 146 -6.68 16.39 -7.27
C TRP A 146 -6.60 14.89 -7.00
N ILE A 147 -7.72 14.16 -7.05
CA ILE A 147 -7.75 12.71 -6.89
C ILE A 147 -6.87 12.06 -7.95
N LEU A 148 -7.00 12.45 -9.22
CA LEU A 148 -6.18 11.91 -10.31
C LEU A 148 -4.69 12.19 -10.10
N ALA A 149 -4.34 13.44 -9.77
CA ALA A 149 -2.96 13.86 -9.56
C ALA A 149 -2.32 13.13 -8.36
N LEU A 150 -3.01 13.08 -7.22
CA LEU A 150 -2.53 12.41 -6.02
C LEU A 150 -2.41 10.89 -6.23
N SER A 151 -3.39 10.27 -6.89
CA SER A 151 -3.38 8.84 -7.19
C SER A 151 -2.19 8.46 -8.06
N TYR A 152 -1.94 9.23 -9.12
CA TYR A 152 -0.78 9.01 -9.99
C TYR A 152 0.53 9.25 -9.24
N PHE A 153 0.62 10.31 -8.44
CA PHE A 153 1.80 10.63 -7.66
C PHE A 153 2.17 9.49 -6.68
N ILE A 154 1.21 8.99 -5.91
CA ILE A 154 1.43 7.88 -4.98
C ILE A 154 1.81 6.60 -5.73
N ALA A 155 1.09 6.25 -6.80
CA ALA A 155 1.41 5.07 -7.62
C ALA A 155 2.81 5.14 -8.24
N TYR A 156 3.25 6.33 -8.67
CA TYR A 156 4.58 6.57 -9.20
C TYR A 156 5.65 6.42 -8.11
N LEU A 157 5.45 6.99 -6.92
CA LEU A 157 6.38 6.83 -5.80
C LEU A 157 6.52 5.37 -5.36
N GLU A 158 5.41 4.62 -5.32
CA GLU A 158 5.44 3.19 -5.05
C GLU A 158 6.24 2.43 -6.11
N THR A 159 6.02 2.74 -7.39
CA THR A 159 6.75 2.13 -8.50
C THR A 159 8.25 2.42 -8.38
N LEU A 160 8.62 3.64 -8.02
CA LEU A 160 10.01 4.03 -7.76
C LEU A 160 10.59 3.28 -6.56
N ALA A 161 9.89 3.24 -5.43
CA ALA A 161 10.35 2.56 -4.21
C ALA A 161 10.59 1.06 -4.48
N ILE A 162 9.63 0.40 -5.13
CA ILE A 162 9.70 -1.02 -5.45
C ILE A 162 10.78 -1.30 -6.52
N SER A 163 10.99 -0.40 -7.48
CA SER A 163 12.04 -0.56 -8.50
C SER A 163 13.47 -0.59 -7.94
N ASN A 164 13.67 -0.04 -6.75
CA ASN A 164 14.94 -0.09 -6.02
C ASN A 164 15.06 -1.32 -5.11
N PHE A 165 13.99 -2.11 -4.97
CA PHE A 165 14.04 -3.34 -4.19
C PHE A 165 14.71 -4.46 -5.00
N PRO A 166 15.81 -5.07 -4.51
CA PRO A 166 16.61 -6.03 -5.28
C PRO A 166 15.86 -7.30 -5.68
N TYR A 167 14.74 -7.59 -4.99
CA TYR A 167 13.94 -8.78 -5.23
C TYR A 167 12.60 -8.51 -5.93
N TYR A 168 12.51 -7.37 -6.63
CA TYR A 168 11.40 -7.06 -7.52
C TYR A 168 11.92 -6.69 -8.90
N GLN A 169 11.44 -7.37 -9.93
CA GLN A 169 11.93 -7.19 -11.30
C GLN A 169 10.81 -6.75 -12.23
N PHE A 170 11.13 -5.78 -13.08
CA PHE A 170 10.32 -5.34 -14.21
C PHE A 170 11.01 -5.76 -15.50
N VAL A 171 10.25 -6.29 -16.45
CA VAL A 171 10.77 -6.58 -17.80
C VAL A 171 11.13 -5.27 -18.53
N ASP A 172 10.27 -4.26 -18.47
CA ASP A 172 10.54 -2.91 -19.01
C ASP A 172 10.24 -1.83 -17.96
N ARG A 173 11.31 -1.28 -17.38
CA ARG A 173 11.21 -0.22 -16.36
C ARG A 173 10.66 1.09 -16.91
N ALA A 174 11.01 1.45 -18.15
CA ALA A 174 10.58 2.72 -18.73
C ALA A 174 9.07 2.73 -18.98
N SER A 175 8.54 1.62 -19.51
CA SER A 175 7.11 1.42 -19.68
C SER A 175 6.37 1.31 -18.35
N MET A 176 6.97 0.67 -17.34
CA MET A 176 6.40 0.63 -16.00
C MET A 176 6.24 2.03 -15.38
N TYR A 177 7.25 2.91 -15.49
CA TYR A 177 7.17 4.26 -14.94
C TYR A 177 6.13 5.15 -15.63
N LYS A 178 5.89 4.96 -16.94
CA LYS A 178 4.94 5.78 -17.71
C LYS A 178 3.52 5.25 -17.65
N VAL A 179 3.35 3.99 -18.01
CA VAL A 179 2.04 3.37 -18.23
C VAL A 179 1.68 2.45 -17.06
N GLY A 180 2.66 1.76 -16.47
CA GLY A 180 2.43 0.93 -15.28
C GLY A 180 2.00 1.73 -14.05
N SER A 181 2.60 2.91 -13.82
CA SER A 181 2.17 3.80 -12.73
C SER A 181 0.75 4.36 -12.97
N LEU A 182 0.36 4.60 -14.22
CA LEU A 182 -1.02 4.99 -14.55
C LEU A 182 -2.01 3.84 -14.33
N PHE A 183 -1.65 2.63 -14.73
CA PHE A 183 -2.45 1.42 -14.46
C PHE A 183 -2.61 1.20 -12.94
N TYR A 184 -1.54 1.37 -12.17
CA TYR A 184 -1.60 1.26 -10.72
C TYR A 184 -2.43 2.39 -10.09
N ALA A 185 -2.35 3.61 -10.62
CA ALA A 185 -3.12 4.76 -10.12
C ALA A 185 -4.63 4.49 -10.08
N ILE A 186 -5.17 3.63 -10.96
CA ILE A 186 -6.59 3.22 -10.98
C ILE A 186 -7.06 2.75 -9.60
N TYR A 187 -6.21 2.06 -8.84
CA TYR A 187 -6.52 1.60 -7.49
C TYR A 187 -6.94 2.79 -6.63
N PHE A 188 -6.10 3.82 -6.62
CA PHE A 188 -6.24 5.01 -5.78
C PHE A 188 -7.30 5.97 -6.29
N VAL A 189 -7.49 6.08 -7.61
CA VAL A 189 -8.53 6.92 -8.22
C VAL A 189 -9.91 6.53 -7.70
N VAL A 190 -10.15 5.23 -7.53
CA VAL A 190 -11.40 4.73 -6.95
C VAL A 190 -11.33 4.71 -5.42
N SER A 191 -10.24 4.18 -4.84
CA SER A 191 -10.19 3.87 -3.42
C SER A 191 -10.15 5.11 -2.53
N PHE A 192 -9.53 6.21 -2.95
CA PHE A 192 -9.45 7.45 -2.19
C PHE A 192 -10.83 8.06 -1.89
N PRO A 193 -11.66 8.42 -2.88
CA PRO A 193 -12.99 8.95 -2.60
C PRO A 193 -13.90 7.92 -1.91
N MET A 194 -13.69 6.61 -2.16
CA MET A 194 -14.47 5.56 -1.51
C MET A 194 -14.16 5.46 -0.02
N PHE A 195 -12.89 5.45 0.36
CA PHE A 195 -12.42 5.37 1.75
C PHE A 195 -12.74 6.63 2.56
N LEU A 196 -12.71 7.82 1.92
CA LEU A 196 -13.09 9.08 2.57
C LEU A 196 -14.51 9.06 3.13
N ARG A 197 -15.41 8.19 2.66
CA ARG A 197 -16.81 8.18 3.12
C ARG A 197 -17.02 7.56 4.50
N ILE A 198 -16.05 6.79 5.02
CA ILE A 198 -16.18 6.10 6.31
C ILE A 198 -16.31 7.15 7.43
N ASP A 199 -17.48 7.17 8.09
CA ASP A 199 -17.80 8.06 9.23
C ASP A 199 -17.56 9.57 8.97
N GLU A 200 -17.54 10.02 7.72
CA GLU A 200 -17.20 11.41 7.36
C GLU A 200 -18.33 12.39 7.65
N LYS A 201 -19.59 11.94 7.51
CA LYS A 201 -20.77 12.77 7.77
C LYS A 201 -21.18 12.63 9.23
N ALA A 202 -21.31 13.75 9.94
CA ALA A 202 -21.80 13.77 11.31
C ALA A 202 -23.18 13.09 11.40
N GLY A 203 -23.28 12.09 12.27
CA GLY A 203 -24.52 11.32 12.48
C GLY A 203 -24.72 10.11 11.55
N ASP A 204 -23.90 9.91 10.50
CA ASP A 204 -23.90 8.72 9.64
C ASP A 204 -22.70 7.83 9.95
N THR A 205 -22.72 7.17 11.10
CA THR A 205 -21.70 6.21 11.49
C THR A 205 -21.95 4.85 10.85
N TRP A 206 -20.92 4.26 10.28
CA TRP A 206 -21.00 2.98 9.57
C TRP A 206 -20.79 1.81 10.53
N ASP A 207 -21.51 0.71 10.32
CA ASP A 207 -21.22 -0.56 10.99
C ASP A 207 -20.18 -1.38 10.18
N LEU A 208 -19.60 -2.40 10.81
CA LEU A 208 -18.56 -3.23 10.17
C LEU A 208 -19.03 -3.90 8.86
N PRO A 209 -20.26 -4.45 8.78
CA PRO A 209 -20.79 -4.98 7.51
C PRO A 209 -20.84 -3.95 6.39
N ARG A 210 -21.33 -2.72 6.64
CA ARG A 210 -21.34 -1.66 5.62
C ARG A 210 -19.94 -1.32 5.14
N VAL A 211 -18.97 -1.21 6.07
CA VAL A 211 -17.56 -0.98 5.74
C VAL A 211 -17.00 -2.08 4.85
N ALA A 212 -17.30 -3.34 5.17
CA ALA A 212 -16.82 -4.49 4.41
C ALA A 212 -17.43 -4.55 3.00
N VAL A 213 -18.75 -4.35 2.89
CA VAL A 213 -19.46 -4.32 1.60
C VAL A 213 -18.97 -3.17 0.73
N ASP A 214 -18.75 -1.99 1.32
CA ASP A 214 -18.23 -0.83 0.60
C ASP A 214 -16.81 -1.07 0.07
N ALA A 215 -15.92 -1.68 0.88
CA ALA A 215 -14.57 -2.06 0.45
C ALA A 215 -14.60 -3.06 -0.71
N LEU A 216 -15.49 -4.07 -0.65
CA LEU A 216 -15.71 -5.02 -1.75
C LEU A 216 -16.27 -4.33 -2.99
N GLY A 217 -17.17 -3.36 -2.84
CA GLY A 217 -17.71 -2.57 -3.94
C GLY A 217 -16.64 -1.73 -4.64
N ALA A 218 -15.80 -1.03 -3.85
CA ALA A 218 -14.65 -0.29 -4.37
C ALA A 218 -13.67 -1.22 -5.10
N ALA A 219 -13.40 -2.39 -4.53
CA ALA A 219 -12.54 -3.39 -5.13
C ALA A 219 -13.12 -3.93 -6.45
N MET A 220 -14.43 -4.19 -6.52
CA MET A 220 -15.07 -4.64 -7.75
C MET A 220 -15.00 -3.56 -8.83
N LEU A 221 -15.21 -2.29 -8.48
CA LEU A 221 -15.09 -1.19 -9.44
C LEU A 221 -13.67 -1.06 -10.00
N VAL A 222 -12.64 -1.15 -9.14
CA VAL A 222 -11.24 -1.21 -9.60
C VAL A 222 -11.04 -2.40 -10.55
N THR A 223 -11.53 -3.57 -10.17
CA THR A 223 -11.42 -4.79 -11.00
C THR A 223 -12.01 -4.58 -12.38
N ILE A 224 -13.19 -3.99 -12.49
CA ILE A 224 -13.84 -3.69 -13.77
C ILE A 224 -12.97 -2.75 -14.61
N ILE A 225 -12.44 -1.67 -14.03
CA ILE A 225 -11.62 -0.71 -14.79
C ILE A 225 -10.30 -1.35 -15.25
N LEU A 226 -9.66 -2.16 -14.40
CA LEU A 226 -8.45 -2.91 -14.79
C LEU A 226 -8.74 -3.93 -15.90
N ASP A 227 -9.90 -4.60 -15.85
CA ASP A 227 -10.31 -5.57 -16.87
C ASP A 227 -10.61 -4.90 -18.21
N LEU A 228 -11.29 -3.75 -18.19
CA LEU A 228 -11.51 -2.92 -19.38
C LEU A 228 -10.17 -2.48 -19.99
N TRP A 229 -9.21 -2.04 -19.17
CA TRP A 229 -7.87 -1.73 -19.64
C TRP A 229 -7.22 -2.94 -20.31
N ARG A 230 -7.26 -4.12 -19.66
CA ARG A 230 -6.70 -5.36 -20.21
C ARG A 230 -7.32 -5.71 -21.56
N ILE A 231 -8.64 -5.55 -21.73
CA ILE A 231 -9.35 -5.91 -22.95
C ILE A 231 -9.08 -4.91 -24.08
N PHE A 232 -9.15 -3.61 -23.79
CA PHE A 232 -9.09 -2.57 -24.84
C PHE A 232 -7.67 -2.09 -25.17
N LEU A 233 -6.78 -2.03 -24.18
CA LEU A 233 -5.41 -1.53 -24.37
C LEU A 233 -4.38 -2.66 -24.39
N GLY A 234 -4.66 -3.77 -23.69
CA GLY A 234 -3.79 -4.94 -23.67
C GLY A 234 -2.56 -4.82 -22.77
N PRO A 235 -1.69 -5.84 -22.76
CA PRO A 235 -0.44 -5.84 -22.01
C PRO A 235 0.59 -4.89 -22.63
N ILE A 236 1.37 -4.22 -21.77
CA ILE A 236 2.41 -3.27 -22.20
C ILE A 236 3.70 -4.03 -22.56
N VAL A 237 3.84 -5.27 -22.09
CA VAL A 237 4.97 -6.15 -22.36
C VAL A 237 4.47 -7.48 -22.92
N LEU A 238 5.09 -7.95 -23.99
CA LEU A 238 4.90 -9.32 -24.48
C LEU A 238 5.61 -10.29 -23.55
N VAL A 239 4.88 -10.83 -22.56
CA VAL A 239 5.39 -11.94 -21.75
C VAL A 239 5.29 -13.20 -22.59
N ALA A 240 6.43 -13.76 -23.01
CA ALA A 240 6.47 -14.98 -23.81
C ALA A 240 5.69 -16.11 -23.13
N GLU A 241 4.80 -16.78 -23.89
CA GLU A 241 3.90 -17.84 -23.41
C GLU A 241 4.61 -19.05 -22.78
N ASN A 242 5.93 -19.16 -22.95
CA ASN A 242 6.75 -20.30 -22.53
C ASN A 242 6.87 -20.50 -21.01
N LYS A 243 6.33 -19.61 -20.16
CA LYS A 243 6.21 -19.83 -18.70
C LYS A 243 4.83 -20.29 -18.23
N ARG A 244 3.83 -20.41 -19.11
CA ARG A 244 2.48 -20.92 -18.75
C ARG A 244 2.42 -22.43 -18.54
N CYS A 245 3.47 -23.17 -18.90
CA CYS A 245 3.56 -24.62 -18.68
C CYS A 245 4.45 -24.96 -17.48
N SER A 246 4.03 -24.58 -16.27
CA SER A 246 4.32 -25.39 -15.07
C SER A 246 3.37 -24.97 -13.95
N GLN A 247 2.74 -25.97 -13.33
CA GLN A 247 1.72 -25.88 -12.28
C GLN A 247 0.27 -25.63 -12.74
N GLN A 248 -0.28 -26.62 -13.45
CA GLN A 248 -1.67 -27.01 -13.22
C GLN A 248 -1.74 -27.73 -11.87
N GLY A 249 -1.96 -26.97 -10.79
CA GLY A 249 -2.22 -27.49 -9.46
C GLY A 249 -2.96 -26.44 -8.64
N LEU A 250 -3.79 -26.89 -7.68
CA LEU A 250 -4.36 -25.97 -6.69
C LEU A 250 -3.22 -25.27 -5.95
N PRO A 251 -3.23 -23.93 -5.81
CA PRO A 251 -2.10 -23.11 -5.36
C PRO A 251 -1.61 -23.36 -3.92
N TRP A 252 -2.17 -24.36 -3.22
CA TRP A 252 -1.90 -24.70 -1.83
C TRP A 252 -1.15 -26.04 -1.66
N PHE A 253 -0.95 -26.79 -2.75
CA PHE A 253 -0.39 -28.15 -2.71
C PHE A 253 0.94 -28.33 -3.46
N SER A 254 1.63 -27.24 -3.79
CA SER A 254 2.91 -27.27 -4.50
C SER A 254 4.00 -26.47 -3.81
#